data_AF-A0A933PA93-F1
#
_entry.id   AF-A0A933PA93-F1
#
_cell.length_a   1.000
_cell.length_b   1.000
_cell.length_c   1.000
_cell.angle_alpha   90.00
_cell.angle_beta   90.00
_cell.angle_gamma   90.00
#
_symmetry.space_group_name_H-M   'P 1'
#
loop_
_entity.id
_entity.type
_entity.pdbx_description
1 polymer ?
#
loop_
_entity_poly.entity_id
_entity_poly.type
_entity_poly.pdbx_seq_one_letter_code
_entity_poly.pdbx_strand_id
1 'polypeptide(L)'
;MPTDHTALLLRLVGGDPAAAAEVLDLAPATRSASVLVAAAMLTGDPGHLTLATDLAGDPRERRLVVLARVHLDGDDALLDVLVRDHLADHPDHLLAAWIAGRPSSRP
;
A
#
# COMPACT_ATOMS: atom_id res chain seq x y z
N MET A 1 20.32 -6.31 -2.65
CA MET A 1 20.15 -4.85 -2.76
C MET A 1 18.66 -4.57 -2.79
N PRO A 2 18.13 -3.63 -1.99
CA PRO A 2 16.76 -3.19 -2.17
C PRO A 2 16.58 -2.73 -3.62
N THR A 3 15.50 -3.15 -4.27
CA THR A 3 15.11 -2.54 -5.54
C THR A 3 14.80 -1.06 -5.31
N ASP A 4 14.94 -0.23 -6.34
CA ASP A 4 14.67 1.22 -6.23
C ASP A 4 13.25 1.49 -5.66
N HIS A 5 12.27 0.65 -6.01
CA HIS A 5 10.92 0.70 -5.43
C HIS A 5 10.89 0.41 -3.93
N THR A 6 11.68 -0.53 -3.43
CA THR A 6 11.72 -0.84 -1.99
C THR A 6 12.27 0.36 -1.21
N ALA A 7 13.36 0.97 -1.69
CA ALA A 7 13.94 2.14 -1.05
C ALA A 7 12.95 3.33 -1.05
N LEU A 8 12.26 3.56 -2.17
CA LEU A 8 11.22 4.58 -2.27
C LEU A 8 10.07 4.35 -1.27
N LEU A 9 9.57 3.12 -1.17
CA LEU A 9 8.49 2.78 -0.25
C LEU A 9 8.92 2.90 1.22
N LEU A 10 10.16 2.55 1.56
CA LEU A 10 10.68 2.75 2.92
C LEU A 10 10.80 4.24 3.27
N ARG A 11 11.24 5.09 2.33
CA ARG A 11 11.25 6.55 2.51
C ARG A 11 9.83 7.09 2.71
N LEU A 12 8.87 6.62 1.92
CA LEU A 12 7.46 6.97 2.09
C LEU A 12 6.92 6.59 3.47
N VAL A 13 7.17 5.36 3.92
CA VAL A 13 6.77 4.89 5.25
C VAL A 13 7.43 5.73 6.35
N GLY A 14 8.69 6.14 6.15
CA GLY A 14 9.42 7.04 7.03
C GLY A 14 8.92 8.49 7.03
N GLY A 15 7.94 8.84 6.21
CA GLY A 15 7.36 10.19 6.15
C GLY A 15 8.16 11.19 5.32
N ASP A 16 9.05 10.73 4.44
CA ASP A 16 9.76 11.61 3.50
C ASP A 16 8.74 12.29 2.54
N PRO A 17 8.59 13.62 2.58
CA PRO A 17 7.61 14.32 1.75
C PRO A 17 7.92 14.22 0.25
N ALA A 18 9.19 14.07 -0.13
CA ALA A 18 9.57 13.91 -1.55
C ALA A 18 9.17 12.53 -2.09
N ALA A 19 9.20 11.50 -1.23
CA ALA A 19 8.84 10.14 -1.62
C ALA A 19 7.37 10.03 -2.07
N ALA A 20 6.46 10.83 -1.50
CA ALA A 20 5.07 10.85 -1.95
C ALA A 20 4.95 11.34 -3.41
N ALA A 21 5.62 12.44 -3.76
CA ALA A 21 5.64 12.94 -5.13
C ALA A 21 6.29 11.94 -6.09
N GLU A 22 7.43 11.35 -5.71
CA GLU A 22 8.12 10.33 -6.50
C GLU A 22 7.25 9.09 -6.77
N VAL A 23 6.46 8.64 -5.78
CA VAL A 23 5.51 7.52 -5.97
C VAL A 23 4.43 7.87 -6.98
N LEU A 24 3.88 9.09 -6.92
CA LEU A 24 2.84 9.54 -7.84
C LEU A 24 3.36 9.71 -9.26
N ASP A 25 4.57 10.24 -9.43
CA ASP A 25 5.21 10.38 -10.74
C ASP A 25 5.54 9.02 -11.38
N LEU A 26 5.87 8.03 -10.55
CA LEU A 26 6.23 6.68 -11.00
C LEU A 26 4.99 5.79 -11.29
N ALA A 27 3.87 6.03 -10.61
CA ALA A 27 2.67 5.19 -10.70
C ALA A 27 2.16 4.92 -12.14
N PRO A 28 2.17 5.87 -13.09
CA PRO A 28 1.67 5.62 -14.45
C PRO A 28 2.53 4.64 -15.27
N ALA A 29 3.82 4.51 -14.94
CA ALA A 29 4.78 3.70 -15.71
C ALA A 29 5.20 2.41 -14.99
N THR A 30 4.90 2.28 -13.70
CA THR A 30 5.33 1.14 -12.89
C THR A 30 4.52 -0.12 -13.18
N ARG A 31 5.15 -1.27 -12.94
CA ARG A 31 4.48 -2.57 -12.88
C ARG A 31 4.53 -3.19 -11.48
N SER A 32 4.85 -2.39 -10.47
CA SER A 32 4.93 -2.85 -9.08
C SER A 32 3.59 -2.65 -8.37
N ALA A 33 2.97 -3.75 -7.97
CA ALA A 33 1.72 -3.73 -7.19
C ALA A 33 1.87 -2.89 -5.91
N SER A 34 3.01 -2.98 -5.23
CA SER A 34 3.28 -2.22 -4.00
C SER A 34 3.34 -0.70 -4.22
N VAL A 35 3.93 -0.25 -5.34
CA VAL A 35 3.96 1.19 -5.69
C VAL A 35 2.56 1.69 -6.04
N LEU A 36 1.78 0.89 -6.78
CA LEU A 36 0.39 1.23 -7.10
C LEU A 36 -0.50 1.28 -5.85
N VAL A 37 -0.31 0.37 -4.89
CA VAL A 37 -0.98 0.44 -3.58
C VAL A 37 -0.62 1.73 -2.85
N ALA A 38 0.66 2.10 -2.80
CA ALA A 38 1.08 3.36 -2.17
C ALA A 38 0.45 4.58 -2.86
N ALA A 39 0.40 4.61 -4.20
CA ALA A 39 -0.24 5.67 -4.97
C ALA A 39 -1.75 5.76 -4.67
N ALA A 40 -2.45 4.62 -4.56
CA ALA A 40 -3.85 4.57 -4.18
C ALA A 40 -4.08 5.21 -2.80
N MET A 41 -3.23 4.90 -1.83
CA MET A 41 -3.34 5.42 -0.46
C MET A 41 -3.02 6.92 -0.34
N LEU A 42 -2.23 7.46 -1.27
CA LEU A 42 -1.91 8.89 -1.34
C LEU A 42 -3.01 9.69 -2.04
N THR A 43 -3.65 9.11 -3.05
CA THR A 43 -4.65 9.79 -3.89
C THR A 43 -6.09 9.53 -3.47
N GLY A 44 -6.35 8.44 -2.75
CA GLY A 44 -7.69 7.92 -2.53
C GLY A 44 -8.32 7.28 -3.79
N ASP A 45 -7.55 7.08 -4.86
CA ASP A 45 -8.07 6.57 -6.13
C ASP A 45 -8.03 5.03 -6.19
N PRO A 46 -9.20 4.35 -6.23
CA PRO A 46 -9.27 2.89 -6.34
C PRO A 46 -8.80 2.37 -7.72
N GLY A 47 -8.65 3.22 -8.74
CA GLY A 47 -8.11 2.84 -10.05
C GLY A 47 -6.73 2.20 -9.96
N HIS A 48 -5.85 2.75 -9.11
CA HIS A 48 -4.54 2.17 -8.83
C HIS A 48 -4.62 0.76 -8.22
N LEU A 49 -5.61 0.48 -7.36
CA LEU A 49 -5.79 -0.85 -6.75
C LEU A 49 -6.28 -1.89 -7.75
N THR A 50 -7.05 -1.47 -8.76
CA THR A 50 -7.45 -2.35 -9.86
C THR A 50 -6.22 -2.84 -10.62
N LEU A 51 -5.34 -1.93 -11.02
CA LEU A 51 -4.07 -2.28 -11.67
C LEU A 51 -3.15 -3.11 -10.76
N ALA A 52 -3.08 -2.78 -9.47
CA ALA A 52 -2.29 -3.53 -8.50
C ALA A 52 -2.78 -4.98 -8.34
N THR A 53 -4.10 -5.20 -8.41
CA THR A 53 -4.70 -6.54 -8.35
C THR A 53 -4.22 -7.42 -9.49
N ASP A 54 -4.17 -6.87 -10.71
CA ASP A 54 -3.73 -7.60 -11.90
C ASP A 54 -2.22 -7.92 -11.91
N LEU A 55 -1.43 -7.09 -11.22
CA LEU A 55 0.03 -7.19 -11.18
C LEU A 55 0.57 -7.97 -9.97
N ALA A 56 -0.25 -8.21 -8.94
CA ALA A 56 0.16 -8.91 -7.73
C ALA A 56 0.50 -10.39 -8.01
N GLY A 57 1.79 -10.69 -8.00
CA GLY A 57 2.34 -11.98 -8.42
C GLY A 57 2.23 -13.06 -7.35
N ASP A 58 2.23 -12.65 -6.08
CA ASP A 58 2.26 -13.57 -4.94
C ASP A 58 1.15 -13.29 -3.89
N PRO A 59 0.90 -14.21 -2.96
CA PRO A 59 -0.11 -14.03 -1.92
C PRO A 59 0.13 -12.81 -1.01
N ARG A 60 1.40 -12.43 -0.77
CA ARG A 60 1.76 -11.29 0.09
C ARG A 60 1.35 -9.98 -0.57
N GLU A 61 1.64 -9.82 -1.86
CA GLU A 61 1.21 -8.68 -2.65
C GLU A 61 -0.31 -8.63 -2.80
N ARG A 62 -0.99 -9.76 -3.01
CA ARG A 62 -2.46 -9.79 -3.10
C ARG A 62 -3.11 -9.37 -1.79
N ARG A 63 -2.56 -9.82 -0.65
CA ARG A 63 -3.09 -9.45 0.66
C ARG A 63 -2.88 -7.97 0.94
N LEU A 64 -1.75 -7.39 0.53
CA LEU A 64 -1.52 -5.94 0.58
C LEU A 64 -2.61 -5.16 -0.15
N VAL A 65 -2.98 -5.58 -1.37
CA VAL A 65 -4.04 -4.92 -2.16
C VAL A 65 -5.40 -5.01 -1.44
N VAL A 66 -5.70 -6.15 -0.81
CA VAL A 66 -6.93 -6.31 -0.01
C VAL A 66 -6.96 -5.33 1.17
N LEU A 67 -5.86 -5.22 1.92
CA LEU A 67 -5.78 -4.27 3.04
C LEU A 67 -6.01 -2.83 2.58
N ALA A 68 -5.37 -2.43 1.48
CA ALA A 68 -5.55 -1.09 0.92
C ALA A 68 -7.00 -0.82 0.47
N ARG A 69 -7.67 -1.81 -0.14
CA ARG A 69 -9.07 -1.68 -0.55
C ARG A 69 -10.00 -1.53 0.63
N VAL A 70 -9.88 -2.39 1.64
CA VAL A 70 -10.68 -2.31 2.87
C VAL A 70 -10.49 -0.96 3.57
N HIS A 71 -9.26 -0.42 3.56
CA HIS A 71 -9.00 0.92 4.09
C HIS A 71 -9.71 2.02 3.30
N LEU A 72 -9.67 1.99 1.96
CA LEU A 72 -10.38 2.98 1.13
C LEU A 72 -11.90 2.85 1.24
N ASP A 73 -12.42 1.64 1.49
CA ASP A 73 -13.84 1.40 1.74
C ASP A 73 -14.27 1.86 3.15
N GLY A 74 -13.33 2.18 4.03
CA GLY A 74 -13.58 2.71 5.38
C GLY A 74 -14.08 1.67 6.39
N ASP A 75 -13.84 0.38 6.14
CA ASP A 75 -14.19 -0.70 7.08
C ASP A 75 -13.04 -0.96 8.06
N ASP A 76 -12.92 -0.08 9.06
CA ASP A 76 -11.83 -0.11 10.05
C ASP A 76 -11.81 -1.40 10.89
N ALA A 77 -12.99 -1.97 11.18
CA ALA A 77 -13.10 -3.19 11.97
C ALA A 77 -12.56 -4.39 11.20
N LEU A 78 -12.91 -4.51 9.92
CA LEU A 78 -12.34 -5.54 9.05
C LEU A 78 -10.84 -5.30 8.82
N LEU A 79 -10.43 -4.04 8.62
CA LEU A 79 -9.03 -3.69 8.42
C LEU A 79 -8.17 -4.13 9.61
N ASP A 80 -8.58 -3.82 10.85
CA ASP A 80 -7.84 -4.18 12.07
C ASP A 80 -7.62 -5.69 12.18
N VAL A 81 -8.65 -6.50 11.91
CA VAL A 81 -8.53 -7.97 11.94
C VAL A 81 -7.57 -8.46 10.86
N LEU A 82 -7.72 -7.99 9.61
CA LEU A 82 -6.89 -8.45 8.50
C LEU A 82 -5.42 -8.02 8.62
N VAL A 83 -5.17 -6.80 9.11
CA VAL A 83 -3.82 -6.30 9.36
C VAL A 83 -3.14 -7.13 10.45
N ARG A 84 -3.84 -7.39 11.56
CA ARG A 84 -3.26 -8.19 12.67
C ARG A 84 -2.88 -9.59 12.22
N ASP A 85 -3.76 -10.26 11.48
CA ASP A 85 -3.50 -11.57 10.88
C ASP A 85 -2.27 -11.51 9.96
N HIS A 86 -2.25 -10.55 9.02
CA HIS A 86 -1.15 -10.41 8.06
C HIS A 86 0.19 -10.09 8.72
N LEU A 87 0.23 -9.19 9.70
CA LEU A 87 1.47 -8.79 10.37
C LEU A 87 1.97 -9.83 11.39
N ALA A 88 1.12 -10.74 11.86
CA ALA A 88 1.56 -11.88 12.66
C ALA A 88 2.47 -12.81 11.85
N ASP A 89 2.14 -13.04 10.58
CA ASP A 89 2.93 -13.86 9.65
C ASP A 89 4.03 -13.06 8.93
N HIS A 90 3.84 -11.75 8.75
CA HIS A 90 4.75 -10.87 8.00
C HIS A 90 5.06 -9.57 8.78
N PRO A 91 5.77 -9.66 9.91
CA PRO A 91 6.03 -8.51 10.79
C PRO A 91 6.91 -7.43 10.13
N ASP A 92 7.63 -7.78 9.07
CA ASP A 92 8.51 -6.90 8.28
C ASP A 92 7.76 -6.14 7.17
N HIS A 93 6.45 -6.38 6.99
CA HIS A 93 5.69 -5.79 5.90
C HIS A 93 5.26 -4.35 6.20
N LEU A 94 6.24 -3.45 6.19
CA LEU A 94 6.13 -2.06 6.63
C LEU A 94 5.05 -1.26 5.90
N LEU A 95 4.79 -1.55 4.61
CA LEU A 95 3.73 -0.87 3.87
C LEU A 95 2.32 -1.24 4.39
N ALA A 96 2.09 -2.49 4.82
CA ALA A 96 0.83 -2.86 5.46
C ALA A 96 0.67 -2.21 6.84
N ALA A 97 1.74 -2.15 7.63
CA ALA A 97 1.73 -1.42 8.90
C ALA A 97 1.45 0.08 8.70
N TRP A 98 2.02 0.68 7.64
CA TRP A 98 1.77 2.07 7.28
C TRP A 98 0.32 2.30 6.86
N ILE A 99 -0.29 1.42 6.06
CA ILE A 99 -1.73 1.49 5.72
C ILE A 99 -2.59 1.48 6.99
N ALA A 100 -2.29 0.58 7.93
CA ALA A 100 -3.04 0.43 9.17
C ALA A 100 -2.92 1.64 10.10
N GLY A 101 -1.78 2.34 10.07
CA GLY A 101 -1.54 3.53 10.88
C GLY A 101 -2.12 4.82 10.29
N ARG A 102 -2.68 4.77 9.07
CA ARG A 102 -3.29 5.94 8.44
C ARG A 102 -4.73 6.14 8.91
N PRO A 103 -5.19 7.40 9.01
CA PRO A 103 -6.60 7.66 9.19
C PRO A 103 -7.37 7.16 7.97
N SER A 104 -8.48 6.47 8.20
CA SER A 104 -9.41 6.07 7.15
C SER A 104 -9.84 7.28 6.33
N SER A 105 -9.84 7.16 5.00
CA SER A 105 -10.36 8.19 4.10
C SER A 105 -11.89 8.21 4.13
N ARG A 106 -12.44 8.74 5.21
CA ARG A 106 -13.87 9.02 5.36
C ARG A 106 -14.07 10.54 5.19
N PRO A 107 -14.99 11.00 4.32
CA PRO A 107 -15.42 12.41 4.35
C PRO A 107 -16.16 12.75 5.66
#